data_AF-E2A338-F1
#
_entry.id   AF-E2A338-F1
#
_cell.length_a   1.000
_cell.length_b   1.000
_cell.length_c   1.000
_cell.angle_alpha   90.00
_cell.angle_beta   90.00
_cell.angle_gamma   90.00
#
_symmetry.space_group_name_H-M   'P 1'
#
loop_
_entity.id
_entity.type
_entity.pdbx_description
1 polymer ?
#
loop_
_entity_poly.entity_id
_entity_poly.type
_entity_poly.pdbx_seq_one_letter_code
_entity_poly.pdbx_strand_id
1 'polypeptide(L)'
;IKCYDCRSDNDPKCTDPFDNKTYHMTDCSEAKSLTHLPGVRPTMCRKIRQKVHGEWKYFRSCAFMGEPGIGGDERFCLMRTGTYNIFMEYCTCNSKDGCNLAPYQHENWLLLLISLITAVRYIFVI
;
A
#
# COMPACT_ATOMS: atom_id res chain seq x y z
N ILE A 1 10.63 -12.39 -2.23
CA ILE A 1 9.57 -11.42 -1.90
C ILE A 1 8.23 -12.06 -2.24
N LYS A 2 7.32 -12.12 -1.27
CA LYS A 2 5.97 -12.66 -1.44
C LYS A 2 4.95 -11.54 -1.19
N CYS A 3 3.93 -11.44 -2.02
CA CYS A 3 2.99 -10.33 -1.99
C CYS A 3 1.55 -10.82 -1.98
N TYR A 4 0.65 -10.05 -1.37
CA TYR A 4 -0.78 -10.28 -1.57
C TYR A 4 -1.13 -9.98 -3.03
N ASP A 5 -1.86 -10.89 -3.65
CA ASP A 5 -2.37 -10.77 -5.02
C ASP A 5 -3.89 -10.91 -5.01
N CYS A 6 -4.58 -9.77 -5.15
CA CYS A 6 -6.03 -9.72 -5.10
C CYS A 6 -6.58 -8.44 -5.75
N ARG A 7 -7.88 -8.46 -6.04
CA ARG A 7 -8.61 -7.29 -6.52
C ARG A 7 -9.96 -7.15 -5.84
N SER A 8 -10.29 -5.94 -5.38
CA SER A 8 -11.53 -5.68 -4.64
C SER A 8 -12.80 -5.70 -5.49
N ASP A 9 -12.67 -5.67 -6.82
CA ASP A 9 -13.80 -5.81 -7.73
C ASP A 9 -14.26 -7.26 -7.89
N ASN A 10 -13.37 -8.22 -7.64
CA ASN A 10 -13.70 -9.65 -7.65
C ASN A 10 -14.01 -10.16 -6.24
N ASP A 11 -13.28 -9.71 -5.23
CA ASP A 11 -13.46 -10.14 -3.85
C ASP A 11 -13.44 -8.92 -2.90
N PRO A 12 -14.57 -8.58 -2.25
CA PRO A 12 -14.65 -7.41 -1.38
C PRO A 12 -13.69 -7.47 -0.19
N LYS A 13 -13.17 -8.65 0.19
CA LYS A 13 -12.15 -8.79 1.25
C LYS A 13 -10.80 -8.17 0.90
N CYS A 14 -10.55 -7.92 -0.39
CA CYS A 14 -9.35 -7.23 -0.87
C CYS A 14 -9.40 -5.69 -0.70
N THR A 15 -10.47 -5.16 -0.12
CA THR A 15 -10.63 -3.72 0.17
C THR A 15 -9.61 -3.20 1.20
N ASP A 16 -9.79 -1.95 1.64
CA ASP A 16 -9.06 -1.36 2.76
C ASP A 16 -10.10 -0.88 3.79
N PRO A 17 -10.18 -1.48 4.99
CA PRO A 17 -9.22 -2.42 5.58
C PRO A 17 -9.15 -3.78 4.89
N PHE A 18 -7.94 -4.33 4.76
CA PHE A 18 -7.69 -5.61 4.10
C PHE A 18 -7.77 -6.78 5.07
N ASP A 19 -8.54 -7.82 4.74
CA ASP A 19 -8.63 -9.05 5.52
C ASP A 19 -7.56 -10.05 5.08
N ASN A 20 -6.43 -10.08 5.78
CA ASN A 20 -5.30 -10.95 5.44
C ASN A 20 -5.47 -12.42 5.81
N LYS A 21 -6.50 -12.78 6.59
CA LYS A 21 -6.65 -14.16 7.08
C LYS A 21 -7.03 -15.14 5.97
N THR A 22 -7.66 -14.62 4.92
CA THR A 22 -8.20 -15.43 3.82
C THR A 22 -7.31 -15.46 2.58
N TYR A 23 -6.24 -14.65 2.53
CA TYR A 23 -5.37 -14.56 1.36
C TYR A 23 -4.01 -15.19 1.60
N HIS A 24 -3.62 -16.03 0.67
CA HIS A 24 -2.24 -16.51 0.57
C HIS A 24 -1.40 -15.48 -0.20
N MET A 25 -0.13 -15.37 0.19
CA MET A 25 0.83 -14.57 -0.57
C MET A 25 1.35 -15.36 -1.77
N THR A 26 1.50 -14.69 -2.90
CA THR A 26 2.11 -15.25 -4.11
C THR A 26 3.61 -14.93 -4.10
N ASP A 27 4.45 -15.90 -4.47
CA ASP A 27 5.88 -15.67 -4.66
C ASP A 27 6.12 -14.92 -5.97
N CYS A 28 6.71 -13.72 -5.90
CA CYS A 28 6.94 -12.92 -7.10
C CYS A 28 8.01 -13.52 -8.02
N SER A 29 8.87 -14.42 -7.54
CA SER A 29 9.82 -15.13 -8.39
C SER A 29 9.13 -16.07 -9.39
N GLU A 30 7.95 -16.60 -9.01
CA GLU A 30 7.12 -17.50 -9.82
C GLU A 30 6.13 -16.75 -10.72
N ALA A 31 6.06 -15.41 -10.61
CA ALA A 31 5.18 -14.61 -11.43
C ALA A 31 5.50 -14.78 -12.93
N LYS A 32 4.44 -14.98 -13.72
CA LYS A 32 4.55 -15.12 -15.19
C LYS A 32 5.14 -13.86 -15.80
N SER A 33 6.02 -14.03 -16.78
CA SER A 33 6.53 -12.91 -17.59
C SER A 33 5.39 -12.23 -18.33
N LEU A 34 5.42 -10.89 -18.37
CA LEU A 34 4.44 -10.10 -19.10
C LEU A 34 4.85 -9.99 -20.56
N THR A 35 3.93 -10.26 -21.50
CA THR A 35 4.20 -10.17 -22.94
C THR A 35 4.69 -8.78 -23.37
N HIS A 36 4.22 -7.73 -22.71
CA HIS A 36 4.59 -6.34 -22.98
C HIS A 36 5.85 -5.88 -22.22
N LEU A 37 6.42 -6.72 -21.33
CA LEU A 37 7.65 -6.45 -20.58
C LEU A 37 8.53 -7.71 -20.55
N PRO A 38 9.09 -8.13 -21.69
CA PRO A 38 9.92 -9.33 -21.77
C PRO A 38 11.19 -9.17 -20.94
N GLY A 39 11.58 -10.23 -20.23
CA GLY A 39 12.82 -10.26 -19.43
C GLY A 39 12.75 -9.52 -18.08
N VAL A 40 11.67 -8.78 -17.80
CA VAL A 40 11.51 -8.06 -16.52
C VAL A 40 10.91 -8.99 -15.47
N ARG A 41 11.56 -9.07 -14.30
CA ARG A 41 11.08 -9.84 -13.14
C ARG A 41 10.54 -8.90 -12.07
N PRO A 42 9.45 -9.26 -11.37
CA PRO A 42 8.94 -8.44 -10.30
C PRO A 42 9.73 -8.70 -9.01
N THR A 43 10.24 -7.62 -8.42
CA THR A 43 11.15 -7.66 -7.25
C THR A 43 10.56 -6.99 -6.01
N MET A 44 9.32 -6.50 -6.10
CA MET A 44 8.66 -5.75 -5.04
C MET A 44 7.14 -6.03 -5.06
N CYS A 45 6.46 -5.66 -3.99
CA CYS A 45 5.01 -5.65 -3.93
C CYS A 45 4.45 -4.30 -4.36
N ARG A 46 3.21 -4.30 -4.86
CA ARG A 46 2.41 -3.08 -5.07
C ARG A 46 1.03 -3.17 -4.45
N LYS A 47 0.53 -2.01 -4.04
CA LYS A 47 -0.87 -1.73 -3.72
C LYS A 47 -1.29 -0.53 -4.56
N ILE A 48 -2.37 -0.67 -5.30
CA ILE A 48 -2.97 0.40 -6.07
C ILE A 48 -4.36 0.65 -5.51
N ARG A 49 -4.65 1.90 -5.19
CA ARG A 49 -6.01 2.35 -4.87
C ARG A 49 -6.47 3.28 -5.99
N GLN A 50 -7.57 2.92 -6.64
CA GLN A 50 -8.12 3.65 -7.77
C GLN A 50 -9.56 4.07 -7.47
N LYS A 51 -9.88 5.35 -7.67
CA LYS A 51 -11.25 5.86 -7.64
C LYS A 51 -11.74 6.06 -9.06
N VAL A 52 -12.85 5.44 -9.44
CA VAL A 52 -13.51 5.65 -10.74
C VAL A 52 -14.99 5.89 -10.50
N HIS A 53 -15.54 7.00 -11.01
CA HIS A 53 -16.94 7.37 -10.81
C HIS A 53 -17.40 7.40 -9.34
N GLY A 54 -16.52 7.77 -8.41
CA GLY A 54 -16.86 7.83 -6.99
C GLY A 54 -16.50 6.56 -6.20
N GLU A 55 -16.34 5.43 -6.89
CA GLU A 55 -16.13 4.12 -6.27
C GLU A 55 -14.64 3.79 -6.15
N TRP A 56 -14.22 3.33 -4.97
CA TRP A 56 -12.85 2.91 -4.72
C TRP A 56 -12.64 1.43 -5.06
N LYS A 57 -11.55 1.14 -5.76
CA LYS A 57 -11.07 -0.19 -6.07
C LYS A 57 -9.63 -0.35 -5.61
N TYR A 58 -9.32 -1.54 -5.11
CA TYR A 58 -8.02 -1.89 -4.56
C TYR A 58 -7.45 -3.07 -5.32
N PHE A 59 -6.19 -2.93 -5.73
CA PHE A 59 -5.46 -3.96 -6.44
C PHE A 59 -4.14 -4.18 -5.72
N ARG A 60 -3.86 -5.43 -5.35
CA ARG A 60 -2.60 -5.84 -4.74
C ARG A 60 -1.97 -6.87 -5.66
N SER A 61 -0.69 -6.75 -5.94
CA SER A 61 0.05 -7.78 -6.70
C SER A 61 1.56 -7.58 -6.54
N CYS A 62 2.35 -8.46 -7.16
CA CYS A 62 3.76 -8.19 -7.45
C CYS A 62 3.90 -7.00 -8.42
N ALA A 63 4.96 -6.20 -8.28
CA ALA A 63 5.27 -5.06 -9.13
C ALA A 63 6.52 -5.34 -9.97
N PHE A 64 6.39 -5.13 -11.28
CA PHE A 64 7.46 -5.34 -12.26
C PHE A 64 8.34 -4.11 -12.48
N MET A 65 7.87 -2.93 -12.07
CA MET A 65 8.53 -1.64 -12.33
C MET A 65 8.22 -0.66 -11.19
N GLY A 66 9.04 0.38 -11.09
CA GLY A 66 8.95 1.43 -10.07
C GLY A 66 10.11 1.35 -9.07
N GLU A 67 10.02 2.17 -8.03
CA GLU A 67 10.94 2.18 -6.89
C GLU A 67 10.14 1.93 -5.61
N PRO A 68 10.72 1.33 -4.56
CA PRO A 68 10.07 1.23 -3.26
C PRO A 68 9.84 2.63 -2.67
N GLY A 69 8.57 2.98 -2.43
CA GLY A 69 8.19 4.28 -1.90
C GLY A 69 8.58 5.48 -2.75
N ILE A 70 8.74 6.64 -2.10
CA ILE A 70 9.30 7.85 -2.70
C ILE A 70 10.65 8.13 -2.04
N GLY A 71 11.73 8.10 -2.83
CA GLY A 71 13.09 8.25 -2.30
C GLY A 71 13.52 7.12 -1.36
N GLY A 72 12.91 5.93 -1.49
CA GLY A 72 13.17 4.76 -0.64
C GLY A 72 12.28 4.66 0.61
N ASP A 73 11.45 5.67 0.91
CA ASP A 73 10.52 5.61 2.03
C ASP A 73 9.16 5.06 1.59
N GLU A 74 8.94 3.77 1.88
CA GLU A 74 7.77 2.98 1.51
C GLU A 74 6.44 3.48 2.10
N ARG A 75 6.49 4.41 3.05
CA ARG A 75 5.27 5.03 3.63
C ARG A 75 4.62 6.00 2.66
N PHE A 76 5.40 6.57 1.75
CA PHE A 76 4.90 7.53 0.77
C PHE A 76 4.50 6.82 -0.53
N CYS A 77 3.30 7.14 -1.00
CA CYS A 77 2.75 6.60 -2.23
C CYS A 77 2.63 7.69 -3.30
N LEU A 78 2.83 7.31 -4.56
CA LEU A 78 2.69 8.22 -5.68
C LEU A 78 1.21 8.38 -6.04
N MET A 79 0.67 9.58 -5.84
CA MET A 79 -0.70 9.91 -6.26
C MET A 79 -0.70 10.54 -7.66
N ARG A 80 -1.59 10.07 -8.52
CA ARG A 80 -1.86 10.58 -9.87
C ARG A 80 -3.34 10.87 -10.01
N THR A 81 -3.67 12.13 -10.24
CA THR A 81 -5.04 12.58 -10.47
C THR A 81 -5.29 12.69 -11.98
N GLY A 82 -6.38 12.09 -12.45
CA GLY A 82 -6.84 12.21 -13.84
C GLY A 82 -7.90 13.30 -14.01
N THR A 83 -8.53 13.34 -15.18
CA THR A 83 -9.70 14.17 -15.44
C THR A 83 -10.95 13.55 -14.83
N TYR A 84 -11.82 14.37 -14.22
CA TYR A 84 -13.19 13.99 -13.83
C TYR A 84 -13.29 12.84 -12.80
N ASN A 85 -12.96 13.12 -11.53
CA ASN A 85 -13.10 12.19 -10.38
C ASN A 85 -12.36 10.85 -10.50
N ILE A 86 -11.27 10.82 -11.29
CA ILE A 86 -10.39 9.66 -11.40
C ILE A 86 -9.13 9.92 -10.57
N PHE A 87 -8.90 9.09 -9.56
CA PHE A 87 -7.72 9.17 -8.70
C PHE A 87 -7.02 7.82 -8.68
N MET A 88 -5.69 7.81 -8.76
CA MET A 88 -4.88 6.60 -8.64
C MET A 88 -3.74 6.85 -7.68
N GLU A 89 -3.55 5.95 -6.73
CA GLU A 89 -2.45 5.96 -5.79
C GLU A 89 -1.66 4.67 -5.94
N TYR A 90 -0.35 4.78 -6.15
CA TYR A 90 0.57 3.68 -6.33
C TYR A 90 1.51 3.61 -5.14
N CYS A 91 1.41 2.54 -4.36
CA CYS A 91 2.35 2.23 -3.29
C CYS A 91 3.16 0.99 -3.69
N THR A 92 4.48 1.09 -3.60
CA THR A 92 5.44 0.02 -3.91
C THR A 92 6.37 -0.19 -2.74
N CYS A 93 6.69 -1.44 -2.43
CA CYS A 93 7.51 -1.79 -1.27
C CYS A 93 8.25 -3.11 -1.48
N ASN A 94 9.44 -3.25 -0.91
CA ASN A 94 10.24 -4.47 -0.93
C ASN A 94 10.92 -4.77 0.43
N SER A 95 10.59 -4.05 1.49
CA SER A 95 11.17 -4.22 2.83
C SER A 95 10.92 -5.59 3.46
N LYS A 96 9.76 -6.21 3.16
CA LYS A 96 9.39 -7.53 3.69
C LYS A 96 8.29 -8.20 2.85
N ASP A 97 8.14 -9.50 3.05
CA ASP A 97 7.00 -10.25 2.52
C ASP A 97 5.68 -9.67 3.07
N GLY A 98 4.69 -9.53 2.20
CA GLY A 98 3.40 -8.95 2.52
C GLY A 98 3.46 -7.46 2.89
N CYS A 99 4.51 -6.72 2.51
CA CYS A 99 4.59 -5.27 2.77
C CYS A 99 3.41 -4.49 2.15
N ASN A 100 2.80 -5.00 1.07
CA ASN A 100 1.59 -4.46 0.48
C ASN A 100 0.32 -4.83 1.24
N LEU A 101 0.39 -5.07 2.56
CA LEU A 101 -0.75 -5.23 3.46
C LEU A 101 -1.35 -3.87 3.83
N ALA A 102 -0.49 -2.96 4.27
CA ALA A 102 -0.88 -1.89 5.19
C ALA A 102 -1.91 -0.90 4.62
N PRO A 103 -2.85 -0.42 5.44
CA PRO A 103 -3.55 0.83 5.17
C PRO A 103 -2.54 1.98 5.18
N TYR A 104 -2.77 3.01 4.36
CA TYR A 104 -2.01 4.25 4.49
C TYR A 104 -2.32 4.84 5.87
N GLN A 105 -1.36 4.80 6.79
CA GLN A 105 -1.53 5.42 8.10
C GLN A 105 -1.36 6.92 7.93
N HIS A 106 -2.49 7.64 7.96
CA HIS A 106 -2.44 9.08 8.17
C HIS A 106 -2.04 9.32 9.62
N GLU A 107 -0.76 9.61 9.86
CA GLU A 107 -0.25 9.98 11.18
C GLU A 107 -1.10 11.13 11.74
N ASN A 108 -1.71 10.92 12.90
CA ASN A 108 -2.54 11.93 13.55
C ASN A 108 -1.69 12.70 14.56
N TRP A 109 -1.09 13.80 14.10
CA TRP A 109 -0.25 14.70 14.89
C TRP A 109 -0.89 15.17 16.21
N LEU A 110 -2.23 15.22 16.29
CA LEU A 110 -2.95 15.58 17.52
C LEU A 110 -2.69 14.60 18.66
N LEU A 111 -2.53 13.31 18.38
CA LEU A 111 -2.25 12.30 19.41
C LEU A 111 -0.84 12.46 20.00
N LEU A 112 0.13 12.84 19.16
CA LEU A 112 1.48 13.17 19.61
C LEU A 112 1.47 14.40 20.52
N LEU A 113 0.73 15.46 20.14
CA LEU A 113 0.58 16.65 20.96
C LEU A 113 -0.06 16.35 22.32
N ILE A 114 -1.11 15.54 22.35
CA ILE A 114 -1.76 15.12 23.60
C ILE A 114 -0.78 14.35 24.49
N SER A 115 -0.03 13.39 23.93
CA SER A 115 0.98 12.64 24.70
C SER A 115 2.07 13.54 25.30
N LEU A 116 2.50 14.55 24.54
CA LEU A 116 3.51 15.51 24.98
C LEU A 116 2.99 16.37 26.12
N ILE A 117 1.76 16.90 26.00
CA ILE A 117 1.11 17.70 27.04
C ILE A 117 0.92 16.90 28.32
N THR A 118 0.50 15.62 28.23
CA THR A 118 0.33 14.77 29.41
C THR A 118 1.66 14.45 30.09
N ALA A 119 2.74 14.22 29.32
CA ALA A 119 4.06 13.97 29.88
C ALA A 119 4.61 15.21 30.60
N VAL A 120 4.48 16.39 29.99
CA VAL A 120 4.86 17.67 30.60
C VAL A 120 4.07 17.91 31.89
N ARG A 121 2.75 17.74 31.87
CA ARG A 121 1.90 17.83 33.07
C ARG A 121 2.37 16.89 34.17
N TYR A 122 2.73 15.65 33.85
CA TYR A 122 3.20 14.66 34.83
C TYR A 122 4.53 15.07 35.46
N ILE A 123 5.47 15.61 34.68
CA ILE A 123 6.77 16.11 35.15
C ILE A 123 6.62 17.32 36.09
N PHE A 124 5.67 18.23 35.83
CA PHE A 124 5.44 19.41 36.66
C PHE A 124 4.54 19.18 37.88
N VAL A 125 3.95 17.98 38.02
CA VAL A 125 3.09 17.58 39.15
C VAL A 125 3.85 16.69 40.16
N ILE A 126 5.01 16.14 39.79
CA ILE A 126 5.99 15.50 40.68
C ILE A 126 7.00 16.55 41.15
#